data_AF-A0A970TJ94-F1
#
_entry.id   AF-A0A970TJ94-F1
#
_cell.length_a   1.000
_cell.length_b   1.000
_cell.length_c   1.000
_cell.angle_alpha   90.00
_cell.angle_beta   90.00
_cell.angle_gamma   90.00
#
_symmetry.space_group_name_H-M   'P 1'
#
loop_
_entity.id
_entity.type
_entity.pdbx_description
1 polymer ?
#
loop_
_entity_poly.entity_id
_entity_poly.type
_entity_poly.pdbx_seq_one_letter_code
_entity_poly.pdbx_strand_id
1 'polypeptide(L)'
;MNKGFDHELYTRTQSEKIMERVGQFGGKLYLELGGKLFDDNHAARVLPGFRPDSKIAMLAKLREQIEIIVVINANDIEKNKVRGDLGITYDQEVLRLIDAFEAAQMTVGSVVITHWASQRNAQLFRKKLRSLGVKVYMHYFIEGYPGNVDLVVSEKGYGRNDFVETTRPLVLVT
;
A
#
# COMPACT_ATOMS: atom_id res chain seq x y z
N MET A 1 -10.39 -32.73 -3.96
CA MET A 1 -10.32 -31.55 -4.84
C MET A 1 -9.08 -31.68 -5.70
N ASN A 2 -9.21 -31.67 -7.02
CA ASN A 2 -8.05 -31.61 -7.91
C ASN A 2 -7.47 -30.20 -7.83
N LYS A 3 -6.19 -30.07 -7.46
CA LYS A 3 -5.49 -28.78 -7.41
C LYS A 3 -5.21 -28.33 -8.84
N GLY A 4 -5.76 -27.18 -9.24
CA GLY A 4 -5.51 -26.51 -10.52
C GLY A 4 -4.48 -25.37 -10.42
N PHE A 5 -4.09 -25.01 -9.20
CA PHE A 5 -3.10 -23.99 -8.90
C PHE A 5 -2.09 -24.51 -7.88
N ASP A 6 -0.79 -24.32 -8.17
CA ASP A 6 0.29 -24.67 -7.26
C ASP A 6 0.71 -23.45 -6.45
N HIS A 7 0.30 -23.45 -5.17
CA HIS A 7 0.59 -22.37 -4.24
C HIS A 7 2.09 -22.23 -3.91
N GLU A 8 2.82 -23.35 -3.83
CA GLU A 8 4.24 -23.34 -3.48
C GLU A 8 5.06 -22.81 -4.65
N LEU A 9 4.74 -23.26 -5.86
CA LEU A 9 5.34 -22.75 -7.08
C LEU A 9 5.08 -21.25 -7.24
N TYR A 10 3.84 -20.79 -7.02
CA TYR A 10 3.50 -19.37 -7.02
C TYR A 10 4.34 -18.57 -6.01
N THR A 11 4.34 -19.01 -4.75
CA THR A 11 5.05 -18.32 -3.66
C THR A 11 6.53 -18.14 -3.99
N ARG A 12 7.19 -19.19 -4.47
CA ARG A 12 8.59 -19.14 -4.89
C ARG A 12 8.79 -18.24 -6.10
N THR A 13 8.08 -18.51 -7.19
CA THR A 13 8.32 -17.83 -8.48
C THR A 13 8.00 -16.34 -8.40
N GLN A 14 6.90 -15.98 -7.73
CA GLN A 14 6.47 -14.59 -7.60
C GLN A 14 7.44 -13.79 -6.72
N SER A 15 7.91 -14.36 -5.61
CA SER A 15 8.88 -13.68 -4.74
C SER A 15 10.23 -13.50 -5.44
N GLU A 16 10.72 -14.52 -6.14
CA GLU A 16 11.94 -14.44 -6.97
C GLU A 16 11.82 -13.37 -8.05
N LYS A 17 10.70 -13.32 -8.79
CA LYS A 17 10.49 -12.34 -9.86
C LYS A 17 10.38 -10.90 -9.33
N ILE A 18 9.81 -10.70 -8.15
CA ILE A 18 9.81 -9.39 -7.50
C ILE A 18 11.24 -8.95 -7.18
N MET A 19 12.06 -9.83 -6.60
CA MET A 19 13.46 -9.48 -6.27
C MET A 19 14.33 -9.30 -7.51
N GLU A 20 14.10 -10.07 -8.57
CA GLU A 20 14.73 -9.84 -9.87
C GLU A 20 14.40 -8.44 -10.38
N ARG A 21 13.12 -8.01 -10.26
CA ARG A 21 12.69 -6.66 -10.66
C ARG A 21 13.33 -5.57 -9.81
N VAL A 22 13.48 -5.78 -8.50
CA VAL A 22 14.23 -4.86 -7.62
C VAL A 22 15.66 -4.68 -8.13
N GLY A 23 16.33 -5.77 -8.51
CA GLY A 23 17.68 -5.73 -9.09
C GLY A 23 17.76 -4.98 -10.42
N GLN A 24 16.76 -5.15 -11.30
CA GLN A 24 16.68 -4.45 -12.59
C GLN A 24 16.62 -2.92 -12.46
N PHE A 25 16.05 -2.41 -11.35
CA PHE A 25 15.93 -0.97 -11.08
C PHE A 25 17.01 -0.41 -10.15
N GLY A 26 18.15 -1.09 -10.03
CA GLY A 26 19.29 -0.60 -9.24
C GLY A 26 19.13 -0.76 -7.73
N GLY A 27 18.26 -1.67 -7.29
CA GLY A 27 18.17 -2.08 -5.88
C GLY A 27 17.04 -1.46 -5.07
N LYS A 28 16.16 -0.65 -5.70
CA LYS A 28 14.96 -0.10 -5.03
C LYS A 28 13.74 -0.19 -5.93
N LEU A 29 12.62 -0.69 -5.40
CA LEU A 29 11.34 -0.79 -6.10
C LEU A 29 10.20 -0.32 -5.20
N TYR A 30 9.37 0.59 -5.71
CA TYR A 30 8.06 0.90 -5.16
C TYR A 30 7.02 0.10 -5.97
N LEU A 31 6.36 -0.85 -5.33
CA LEU A 31 5.42 -1.78 -5.95
C LEU A 31 4.00 -1.49 -5.48
N GLU A 32 3.14 -1.07 -6.40
CA GLU A 32 1.70 -0.92 -6.13
C GLU A 32 1.04 -2.29 -5.96
N LEU A 33 0.28 -2.44 -4.86
CA LEU A 33 -0.52 -3.62 -4.57
C LEU A 33 -2.00 -3.29 -4.69
N GLY A 34 -2.55 -3.50 -5.89
CA GLY A 34 -3.99 -3.35 -6.13
C GLY A 34 -4.82 -4.52 -5.59
N GLY A 35 -6.02 -4.19 -5.10
CA GLY A 35 -7.07 -5.16 -4.77
C GLY A 35 -6.95 -5.78 -3.36
N LYS A 36 -7.58 -6.94 -3.18
CA LYS A 36 -7.64 -7.63 -1.88
C LYS A 36 -6.33 -8.36 -1.58
N LEU A 37 -5.75 -8.10 -0.41
CA LEU A 37 -4.52 -8.74 0.05
C LEU A 37 -4.74 -9.92 0.99
N PHE A 38 -5.63 -9.75 1.98
CA PHE A 38 -5.87 -10.74 3.03
C PHE A 38 -7.07 -11.67 2.75
N ASP A 39 -8.02 -11.22 1.92
CA ASP A 39 -9.34 -11.84 1.77
C ASP A 39 -9.73 -12.07 0.30
N ASP A 40 -8.80 -12.55 -0.54
CA ASP A 40 -9.05 -12.79 -1.97
C ASP A 40 -9.83 -14.09 -2.23
N ASN A 41 -11.06 -14.11 -1.70
CA ASN A 41 -12.00 -15.21 -1.86
C ASN A 41 -12.45 -15.40 -3.31
N HIS A 42 -12.34 -14.38 -4.15
CA HIS A 42 -12.61 -14.51 -5.57
C HIS A 42 -11.55 -15.38 -6.25
N ALA A 43 -10.27 -15.02 -6.11
CA ALA A 43 -9.17 -15.81 -6.67
C ALA A 43 -9.16 -17.25 -6.13
N ALA A 44 -9.44 -17.44 -4.83
CA ALA A 44 -9.49 -18.77 -4.23
C ALA A 44 -10.57 -19.68 -4.83
N ARG A 45 -11.73 -19.13 -5.23
CA ARG A 45 -12.78 -19.90 -5.92
C ARG A 45 -12.43 -20.17 -7.38
N VAL A 46 -11.80 -19.21 -8.05
CA VAL A 46 -11.48 -19.28 -9.49
C VAL A 46 -10.26 -20.17 -9.76
N LEU A 47 -9.29 -20.20 -8.85
CA LEU A 47 -8.03 -20.92 -8.99
C LEU A 47 -7.91 -21.97 -7.87
N PRO A 48 -8.41 -23.22 -8.07
CA PRO A 48 -8.39 -24.25 -7.04
C PRO A 48 -6.97 -24.58 -6.57
N GLY A 49 -6.59 -24.10 -5.38
CA GLY A 49 -5.23 -24.18 -4.83
C GLY A 49 -4.64 -22.82 -4.46
N PHE A 50 -5.18 -21.72 -5.01
CA PHE A 50 -4.94 -20.38 -4.50
C PHE A 50 -5.72 -20.20 -3.19
N ARG A 51 -5.02 -19.82 -2.13
CA ARG A 51 -5.60 -19.49 -0.82
C ARG A 51 -5.96 -18.00 -0.74
N PRO A 52 -6.99 -17.59 0.01
CA PRO A 52 -7.37 -16.17 0.14
C PRO A 52 -6.22 -15.24 0.57
N ASP A 53 -5.26 -15.78 1.34
CA ASP A 53 -4.08 -15.12 1.88
C ASP A 53 -2.81 -15.38 1.06
N SER A 54 -2.91 -15.94 -0.16
CA SER A 54 -1.72 -16.38 -0.91
C SER A 54 -0.73 -15.26 -1.19
N LYS A 55 -1.22 -14.03 -1.41
CA LYS A 55 -0.38 -12.85 -1.62
C LYS A 55 0.43 -12.55 -0.36
N ILE A 56 -0.19 -12.60 0.82
CA ILE A 56 0.48 -12.40 2.12
C ILE A 56 1.50 -13.50 2.38
N ALA A 57 1.13 -14.76 2.12
CA ALA A 57 2.06 -15.89 2.25
C ALA A 57 3.30 -15.74 1.34
N MET A 58 3.10 -15.19 0.13
CA MET A 58 4.18 -14.87 -0.79
C MET A 58 5.05 -13.72 -0.27
N LEU A 59 4.46 -12.62 0.16
CA LEU A 59 5.18 -11.47 0.72
C LEU A 59 5.95 -11.81 2.00
N ALA A 60 5.43 -12.74 2.81
CA ALA A 60 6.11 -13.20 4.02
C ALA A 60 7.49 -13.81 3.73
N LYS A 61 7.73 -14.36 2.53
CA LYS A 61 9.06 -14.82 2.09
C LYS A 61 10.06 -13.68 1.92
N LEU A 62 9.57 -12.47 1.71
CA LEU A 62 10.34 -11.25 1.45
C LEU A 62 10.30 -10.26 2.62
N ARG A 63 9.77 -10.66 3.78
CA ARG A 63 9.46 -9.74 4.89
C ARG A 63 10.65 -8.88 5.36
N GLU A 64 11.87 -9.43 5.30
CA GLU A 64 13.09 -8.72 5.70
C GLU A 64 13.53 -7.68 4.66
N GLN A 65 13.02 -7.78 3.43
CA GLN A 65 13.30 -6.86 2.32
C GLN A 65 12.16 -5.86 2.08
N ILE A 66 11.04 -5.99 2.79
CA ILE A 66 9.82 -5.21 2.57
C ILE A 66 9.66 -4.11 3.62
N GLU A 67 9.23 -2.94 3.16
CA GLU A 67 8.62 -1.89 3.98
C GLU A 67 7.28 -1.49 3.35
N ILE A 68 6.26 -1.21 4.16
CA ILE A 68 4.91 -0.92 3.66
C ILE A 68 4.58 0.56 3.83
N ILE A 69 4.01 1.15 2.78
CA ILE A 69 3.35 2.45 2.77
C ILE A 69 1.87 2.22 2.54
N VAL A 70 1.03 2.73 3.45
CA VAL A 70 -0.42 2.76 3.26
C VAL A 70 -0.84 4.14 2.76
N VAL A 71 -1.62 4.20 1.69
CA VAL A 71 -2.03 5.44 1.03
C VAL A 71 -3.53 5.69 1.26
N ILE A 72 -3.89 6.92 1.61
CA ILE A 72 -5.28 7.33 1.79
C ILE A 72 -5.55 8.71 1.21
N ASN A 73 -6.68 8.90 0.53
CA ASN A 73 -7.08 10.19 -0.02
C ASN A 73 -7.71 11.08 1.05
N ALA A 74 -7.20 12.31 1.21
CA ALA A 74 -7.72 13.28 2.18
C ALA A 74 -9.20 13.63 1.96
N ASN A 75 -9.66 13.63 0.71
CA ASN A 75 -11.07 13.92 0.40
C ASN A 75 -11.99 12.74 0.74
N ASP A 76 -11.48 11.51 0.67
CA ASP A 76 -12.25 10.33 1.08
C ASP A 76 -12.41 10.28 2.61
N ILE A 77 -11.39 10.73 3.36
CA ILE A 77 -11.50 10.96 4.82
C ILE A 77 -12.53 12.06 5.09
N GLU A 78 -12.44 13.19 4.39
CA GLU A 78 -13.34 14.33 4.63
C GLU A 78 -14.81 13.97 4.40
N LYS A 79 -15.08 13.13 3.39
CA LYS A 79 -16.42 12.62 3.05
C LYS A 79 -16.89 11.45 3.92
N ASN A 80 -16.07 10.99 4.88
CA ASN A 80 -16.32 9.75 5.63
C ASN A 80 -16.69 8.59 4.70
N LYS A 81 -15.94 8.45 3.60
CA LYS A 81 -16.23 7.43 2.60
C LYS A 81 -16.17 6.05 3.25
N VAL A 82 -17.18 5.23 2.98
CA VAL A 82 -17.30 3.87 3.52
C VAL A 82 -16.83 2.87 2.48
N ARG A 83 -16.05 1.88 2.93
CA ARG A 83 -15.62 0.74 2.13
C ARG A 83 -16.77 -0.27 2.05
N GLY A 84 -17.27 -0.52 0.84
CA GLY A 84 -18.54 -1.22 0.64
C GLY A 84 -18.57 -2.69 1.11
N ASP A 85 -17.42 -3.37 1.16
CA ASP A 85 -17.35 -4.77 1.59
C ASP A 85 -17.25 -4.97 3.11
N LEU A 86 -16.66 -4.02 3.84
CA LEU A 86 -16.48 -4.10 5.30
C LEU A 86 -17.42 -3.17 6.09
N GLY A 87 -18.04 -2.19 5.44
CA GLY A 87 -18.94 -1.23 6.09
C GLY A 87 -18.24 -0.23 7.02
N ILE A 88 -16.90 -0.15 6.98
CA ILE A 88 -16.09 0.79 7.77
C ILE A 88 -15.59 1.94 6.91
N THR A 89 -15.26 3.07 7.53
CA THR A 89 -14.70 4.22 6.82
C THR A 89 -13.25 3.97 6.39
N TYR A 90 -12.77 4.69 5.37
CA TYR A 90 -11.42 4.48 4.84
C TYR A 90 -10.31 4.78 5.88
N ASP A 91 -10.52 5.71 6.80
CA ASP A 91 -9.59 5.99 7.90
C ASP A 91 -9.54 4.84 8.93
N GLN A 92 -10.67 4.17 9.18
CA GLN A 92 -10.71 2.93 9.97
C GLN A 92 -10.01 1.78 9.25
N GLU A 93 -10.18 1.69 7.94
CA GLU A 93 -9.51 0.69 7.11
C GLU A 93 -7.99 0.81 7.15
N VAL A 94 -7.44 2.03 7.13
CA VAL A 94 -6.00 2.26 7.29
C VAL A 94 -5.49 1.68 8.61
N LEU A 95 -6.19 1.93 9.72
CA LEU A 95 -5.81 1.38 11.03
C LEU A 95 -5.87 -0.16 11.03
N ARG A 96 -6.93 -0.72 10.43
CA ARG A 96 -7.08 -2.17 10.29
C ARG A 96 -5.95 -2.80 9.46
N LEU A 97 -5.52 -2.13 8.38
CA LEU A 97 -4.40 -2.59 7.54
C LEU A 97 -3.08 -2.57 8.30
N ILE A 98 -2.82 -1.51 9.08
CA ILE A 98 -1.64 -1.44 9.95
C ILE A 98 -1.61 -2.64 10.88
N ASP A 99 -2.70 -2.87 11.63
CA ASP A 99 -2.79 -4.00 12.57
C ASP A 99 -2.62 -5.35 11.87
N ALA A 100 -3.20 -5.53 10.67
CA ALA A 100 -3.11 -6.77 9.91
C ALA A 100 -1.70 -7.07 9.40
N PHE A 101 -0.96 -6.05 8.95
CA PHE A 101 0.42 -6.21 8.51
C PHE A 101 1.38 -6.48 9.67
N GLU A 102 1.22 -5.77 10.78
CA GLU A 102 2.00 -6.01 12.00
C GLU A 102 1.75 -7.43 12.54
N ALA A 103 0.50 -7.91 12.52
CA ALA A 103 0.17 -9.30 12.87
C ALA A 103 0.83 -10.33 11.93
N ALA A 104 1.08 -9.95 10.68
CA ALA A 104 1.80 -10.76 9.70
C ALA A 104 3.34 -10.56 9.74
N GLN A 105 3.86 -9.86 10.76
CA GLN A 105 5.28 -9.54 10.92
C GLN A 105 5.87 -8.76 9.74
N MET A 106 5.07 -7.90 9.11
CA MET A 106 5.50 -6.98 8.07
C MET A 106 5.29 -5.54 8.55
N THR A 107 6.37 -4.79 8.65
CA THR A 107 6.34 -3.44 9.24
C THR A 107 5.68 -2.42 8.31
N VAL A 108 4.71 -1.68 8.83
CA VAL A 108 4.19 -0.47 8.16
C VAL A 108 5.08 0.71 8.52
N GLY A 109 5.88 1.16 7.54
CA GLY A 109 6.83 2.25 7.73
C GLY A 109 6.16 3.62 7.82
N SER A 110 5.09 3.84 7.05
CA SER A 110 4.38 5.13 7.04
C SER A 110 2.99 5.08 6.41
N VAL A 111 2.23 6.16 6.63
CA VAL A 111 0.99 6.47 5.92
C VAL A 111 1.17 7.73 5.07
N VAL A 112 0.74 7.69 3.82
CA VAL A 112 0.72 8.84 2.91
C VAL A 112 -0.71 9.32 2.73
N ILE A 113 -0.97 10.57 3.13
CA ILE A 113 -2.26 11.23 2.90
C ILE A 113 -2.16 12.04 1.60
N THR A 114 -2.84 11.57 0.56
CA THR A 114 -2.83 12.22 -0.78
C THR A 114 -3.92 13.28 -0.91
N HIS A 115 -3.75 14.18 -1.88
CA HIS A 115 -4.66 15.30 -2.15
C HIS A 115 -4.88 16.18 -0.92
N TRP A 116 -3.83 16.35 -0.11
CA TRP A 116 -3.86 17.19 1.06
C TRP A 116 -4.16 18.64 0.69
N ALA A 117 -5.19 19.20 1.31
CA ALA A 117 -5.60 20.59 1.20
C ALA A 117 -6.03 21.16 2.57
N SER A 118 -5.50 20.59 3.66
CA SER A 118 -5.83 20.95 5.04
C SER A 118 -7.31 20.69 5.42
N GLN A 119 -7.90 19.62 4.87
CA GLN A 119 -9.23 19.15 5.24
C GLN A 119 -9.31 18.85 6.76
N ARG A 120 -10.44 19.18 7.41
CA ARG A 120 -10.56 19.12 8.87
C ARG A 120 -10.41 17.69 9.40
N ASN A 121 -11.11 16.73 8.79
CA ASN A 121 -11.07 15.34 9.26
C ASN A 121 -9.71 14.69 8.95
N ALA A 122 -9.10 15.02 7.81
CA ALA A 122 -7.74 14.57 7.47
C ALA A 122 -6.70 15.08 8.49
N GLN A 123 -6.84 16.32 8.99
CA GLN A 123 -6.00 16.85 10.07
C GLN A 123 -6.16 16.10 11.40
N LEU A 124 -7.40 15.78 11.78
CA LEU A 124 -7.67 14.98 12.99
C LEU A 124 -7.09 13.57 12.85
N PHE A 125 -7.28 12.94 11.70
CA PHE A 125 -6.74 11.61 11.42
C PHE A 125 -5.20 11.58 11.44
N ARG A 126 -4.56 12.57 10.82
CA ARG A 126 -3.09 12.75 10.90
C ARG A 126 -2.59 12.86 12.35
N LYS A 127 -3.29 13.62 13.20
CA LYS A 127 -2.93 13.72 14.63
C LYS A 127 -3.08 12.37 15.34
N LYS A 128 -4.16 11.65 15.06
CA LYS A 128 -4.39 10.30 15.58
C LYS A 128 -3.27 9.33 15.20
N LEU A 129 -2.94 9.22 13.92
CA LEU A 129 -1.84 8.36 13.44
C LEU A 129 -0.50 8.70 14.12
N ARG A 130 -0.16 9.99 14.24
CA ARG A 130 1.06 10.43 14.94
C ARG A 130 1.05 10.06 16.42
N SER A 131 -0.10 10.13 17.09
CA SER A 131 -0.21 9.71 18.49
C SER A 131 -0.01 8.20 18.68
N LEU A 132 -0.21 7.41 17.63
CA LEU A 132 0.08 5.97 17.58
C LEU A 132 1.52 5.67 17.14
N GLY A 133 2.37 6.69 16.97
CA GLY A 133 3.77 6.53 16.53
C GLY A 133 3.94 6.30 15.03
N VAL A 134 2.87 6.39 14.24
CA VAL A 134 2.93 6.19 12.78
C VAL A 134 3.47 7.44 12.09
N LYS A 135 4.48 7.28 11.23
CA LYS A 135 4.98 8.35 10.38
C LYS A 135 3.92 8.71 9.32
N VAL A 136 3.65 10.00 9.16
CA VAL A 136 2.64 10.50 8.21
C VAL A 136 3.23 11.56 7.32
N TYR A 137 3.11 11.34 6.01
CA TYR A 137 3.56 12.20 4.92
C TYR A 137 2.36 12.76 4.15
N MET A 138 2.48 13.98 3.64
CA MET A 138 1.43 14.66 2.90
C MET A 138 1.83 14.80 1.43
N HIS A 139 0.97 14.31 0.56
CA HIS A 139 1.05 14.51 -0.88
C HIS A 139 -0.10 15.40 -1.32
N TYR A 140 0.19 16.32 -2.23
CA TYR A 140 -0.71 17.40 -2.62
C TYR A 140 -1.34 17.11 -3.99
N PHE A 141 -2.46 17.79 -4.25
CA PHE A 141 -3.01 17.83 -5.60
C PHE A 141 -2.03 18.55 -6.53
N ILE A 142 -1.76 17.92 -7.69
CA ILE A 142 -0.93 18.47 -8.76
C ILE A 142 -1.85 18.83 -9.92
N GLU A 143 -1.91 20.12 -10.25
CA GLU A 143 -2.74 20.61 -11.34
C GLU A 143 -2.27 20.05 -12.69
N GLY A 144 -3.22 19.71 -13.56
CA GLY A 144 -2.91 19.20 -14.89
C GLY A 144 -2.35 17.77 -14.93
N TYR A 145 -2.26 17.07 -13.79
CA TYR A 145 -1.88 15.65 -13.78
C TYR A 145 -2.99 14.79 -14.42
N PRO A 146 -2.65 13.83 -15.32
CA PRO A 146 -1.30 13.42 -15.73
C PRO A 146 -0.78 14.10 -17.01
N GLY A 147 -1.52 15.04 -17.61
CA GLY A 147 -1.23 15.57 -18.96
C GLY A 147 -0.12 16.63 -19.05
N ASN A 148 0.15 17.39 -17.98
CA ASN A 148 1.19 18.44 -17.98
C ASN A 148 2.50 17.92 -17.38
N VAL A 149 3.28 17.18 -18.19
CA VAL A 149 4.51 16.50 -17.73
C VAL A 149 5.53 17.47 -17.13
N ASP A 150 5.75 18.63 -17.75
CA ASP A 150 6.72 19.62 -17.28
C ASP A 150 6.38 20.15 -15.88
N LEU A 151 5.09 20.37 -15.60
CA LEU A 151 4.64 20.75 -14.27
C LEU A 151 4.76 19.59 -13.28
N VAL A 152 4.39 18.38 -13.69
CA VAL A 152 4.40 17.19 -12.83
C VAL A 152 5.83 16.87 -12.35
N VAL A 153 6.81 16.88 -13.25
CA VAL A 153 8.22 16.60 -12.95
C VAL A 153 8.97 17.89 -12.60
N SER A 154 8.42 18.66 -11.67
CA SER A 154 9.02 19.92 -11.18
C SER A 154 8.89 20.07 -9.67
N GLU A 155 9.57 21.09 -9.12
CA GLU A 155 9.43 21.52 -7.73
C GLU A 155 7.98 21.86 -7.34
N LYS A 156 7.16 22.30 -8.31
CA LYS A 156 5.74 22.64 -8.08
C LYS A 156 4.81 21.43 -8.24
N GLY A 157 5.27 20.37 -8.90
CA GLY A 157 4.59 19.09 -9.02
C GLY A 157 5.05 18.13 -7.93
N TYR A 158 5.81 17.10 -8.29
CA TYR A 158 6.33 16.12 -7.34
C TYR A 158 7.20 16.71 -6.23
N GLY A 159 7.96 17.78 -6.48
CA GLY A 159 8.82 18.40 -5.44
C GLY A 159 8.04 19.05 -4.29
N ARG A 160 6.74 19.28 -4.46
CA ARG A 160 5.87 19.77 -3.38
C ARG A 160 5.52 18.66 -2.38
N ASN A 161 5.53 17.40 -2.81
CA ASN A 161 5.15 16.27 -1.97
C ASN A 161 6.26 15.96 -0.96
N ASP A 162 5.87 15.57 0.25
CA ASP A 162 6.86 15.09 1.20
C ASP A 162 7.57 13.84 0.65
N PHE A 163 8.90 13.83 0.71
CA PHE A 163 9.68 12.65 0.38
C PHE A 163 9.51 11.58 1.47
N VAL A 164 9.02 10.41 1.08
CA VAL A 164 8.80 9.29 2.00
C VAL A 164 10.10 8.52 2.17
N GLU A 165 10.78 8.78 3.29
CA GLU A 165 12.00 8.09 3.66
C GLU A 165 11.72 6.62 3.96
N THR A 166 12.31 5.74 3.15
CA THR A 166 12.21 4.28 3.30
C THR A 166 13.60 3.65 3.29
N THR A 167 13.78 2.58 4.04
CA THR A 167 15.09 1.95 4.25
C THR A 167 15.23 0.64 3.50
N ARG A 168 14.11 -0.05 3.25
CA ARG A 168 14.11 -1.36 2.61
C ARG A 168 14.19 -1.24 1.07
N PRO A 169 14.71 -2.26 0.37
CA PRO A 169 14.83 -2.25 -1.08
C PRO A 169 13.48 -2.44 -1.79
N LEU A 170 12.51 -3.11 -1.16
CA LEU A 170 11.17 -3.28 -1.69
C LEU A 170 10.18 -2.50 -0.83
N VAL A 171 9.50 -1.53 -1.43
CA VAL A 171 8.46 -0.74 -0.79
C VAL A 171 7.11 -1.12 -1.37
N LEU A 172 6.23 -1.70 -0.56
CA LEU A 172 4.87 -2.02 -0.99
C LEU A 172 3.98 -0.81 -0.76
N VAL A 173 3.28 -0.37 -1.79
CA VAL A 173 2.35 0.76 -1.74
C VAL A 173 0.93 0.21 -1.89
N THR A 174 0.09 0.40 -0.87
CA THR A 174 -1.28 -0.14 -0.83
C THR A 174 -2.30 0.86 -0.32
#